data_AF-A0A381XVY0-F1
#
_entry.id   AF-A0A381XVY0-F1
#
_cell.length_a   1.000
_cell.length_b   1.000
_cell.length_c   1.000
_cell.angle_alpha   90.00
_cell.angle_beta   90.00
_cell.angle_gamma   90.00
#
_symmetry.space_group_name_H-M   'P 1'
#
loop_
_entity.id
_entity.type
_entity.pdbx_description
1 polymer ?
#
loop_
_entity_poly.entity_id
_entity_poly.type
_entity_poly.pdbx_seq_one_letter_code
_entity_poly.pdbx_strand_id
1 'polypeptide(L)' 'MEMTDENTSTVIVNIHGLLGEQDGVQIEFEEELLVEEGEFVLDEVRYQIVRIINEDVEHPLVYVVVLDILSQT' A
#
# COMPACT_ATOMS: atom_id res chain seq x y z
N MET A 1 2.18 10.31 -32.39
CA MET A 1 1.66 9.21 -31.56
C MET A 1 2.61 9.16 -30.39
N GLU A 2 2.30 9.94 -29.36
CA GLU A 2 3.27 10.32 -28.34
C GLU A 2 2.68 9.94 -26.97
N MET A 3 3.38 8.99 -26.34
CA MET A 3 3.48 8.63 -24.93
C MET A 3 2.19 8.65 -24.10
N THR A 4 1.70 7.44 -23.80
CA THR A 4 0.79 7.19 -22.68
C THR A 4 1.55 7.51 -21.38
N ASP A 5 1.58 8.79 -21.00
CA ASP A 5 1.73 9.17 -19.60
C ASP A 5 0.46 8.68 -18.88
N GLU A 6 0.43 7.40 -18.54
CA GLU A 6 -0.41 6.89 -17.46
C GLU A 6 0.08 7.65 -16.22
N ASN A 7 -0.63 8.73 -15.90
CA ASN A 7 -0.35 9.60 -14.78
C ASN A 7 -0.69 8.82 -13.50
N THR A 8 0.16 7.86 -13.12
CA THR A 8 0.03 7.11 -11.88
C THR A 8 0.15 8.12 -10.74
N SER A 9 -1.00 8.53 -10.23
CA SER A 9 -1.07 9.48 -9.13
C SER A 9 -0.61 8.73 -7.89
N THR A 10 0.51 9.17 -7.31
CA THR A 10 0.99 8.63 -6.05
C THR A 10 0.53 9.50 -4.89
N VAL A 11 0.22 8.86 -3.77
CA VAL A 11 -0.18 9.51 -2.52
C VAL A 11 0.69 8.98 -1.38
N ILE A 12 1.03 9.87 -0.45
CA ILE A 12 1.78 9.48 0.74
C ILE A 12 0.79 8.93 1.76
N VAL A 13 1.01 7.69 2.21
CA VAL A 13 0.16 6.98 3.16
C VAL A 13 0.98 6.46 4.34
N ASN A 14 0.33 6.24 5.48
CA ASN A 14 0.90 5.54 6.63
C ASN A 14 0.38 4.09 6.65
N ILE A 15 1.23 3.12 6.33
CA ILE A 15 0.85 1.70 6.30
C ILE A 15 1.18 1.02 7.62
N HIS A 16 0.20 0.33 8.19
CA HIS A 16 0.33 -0.50 9.38
C HIS A 16 0.13 -1.98 9.03
N GLY A 17 0.93 -2.86 9.66
CA GLY A 17 0.82 -4.32 9.48
C GLY A 17 1.81 -4.92 8.49
N LEU A 18 2.79 -4.12 8.03
CA LEU A 18 3.91 -4.64 7.24
C LEU A 18 4.76 -5.61 8.07
N LEU A 19 5.25 -6.66 7.42
CA LEU A 19 6.04 -7.69 8.07
C LEU A 19 7.38 -7.10 8.55
N GLY A 20 7.66 -7.20 9.85
CA GLY A 20 8.89 -6.70 10.45
C GLY A 20 8.80 -5.27 10.98
N GLU A 21 7.77 -4.52 10.62
CA GLU A 21 7.53 -3.16 11.12
C GLU A 21 6.64 -3.20 12.36
N GLN A 22 7.12 -2.63 13.47
CA GLN A 22 6.36 -2.58 14.73
C GLN A 22 5.34 -1.43 14.76
N ASP A 23 5.66 -0.34 14.06
CA ASP A 23 4.86 0.87 13.95
C ASP A 23 4.41 1.07 12.49
N GLY A 24 3.51 2.02 12.26
CA GLY A 24 3.14 2.39 10.90
C GLY A 24 4.29 3.10 10.18
N VAL A 25 4.51 2.76 8.91
CA VAL A 25 5.55 3.39 8.08
C VAL A 25 4.91 4.28 7.02
N GLN A 26 5.52 5.44 6.78
CA GLN A 26 5.08 6.37 5.75
C GLN A 26 5.73 6.02 4.41
N ILE A 27 4.93 5.73 3.38
CA ILE A 27 5.42 5.40 2.03
C ILE A 27 4.63 6.13 0.94
N GLU A 28 5.24 6.28 -0.22
CA GLU A 28 4.53 6.65 -1.45
C GLU A 28 3.82 5.41 -2.00
N PHE A 29 2.52 5.55 -2.28
CA PHE A 29 1.66 4.46 -2.73
C PHE A 29 0.86 4.90 -3.95
N GLU A 30 0.62 3.97 -4.87
CA GLU A 30 -0.19 4.24 -6.06
C GLU A 30 -1.65 4.42 -5.66
N GLU A 31 -2.24 5.59 -5.93
CA GLU A 31 -3.61 5.92 -5.53
C GLU A 31 -4.62 4.93 -6.12
N GLU A 32 -4.35 4.43 -7.33
CA GLU A 32 -5.18 3.42 -8.01
C GLU A 32 -5.23 2.08 -7.27
N LEU A 33 -4.20 1.76 -6.48
CA LEU A 33 -4.14 0.54 -5.67
C LEU A 33 -4.72 0.76 -4.25
N LEU A 34 -5.02 2.00 -3.86
CA LEU A 34 -5.51 2.36 -2.53
C LEU A 34 -7.03 2.07 -2.40
N VAL A 35 -7.37 0.79 -2.48
CA VAL A 35 -8.74 0.28 -2.39
C VAL A 35 -8.85 -0.78 -1.30
N GLU A 36 -9.94 -0.77 -0.54
CA GLU A 36 -10.20 -1.84 0.44
C GLU A 36 -10.28 -3.20 -0.26
N GLU A 37 -9.75 -4.24 0.41
CA GLU A 37 -9.56 -5.58 -0.16
C GLU A 37 -8.57 -5.67 -1.33
N GLY A 38 -7.95 -4.53 -1.72
CA GLY A 38 -6.89 -4.49 -2.71
C GLY A 38 -5.63 -5.23 -2.25
N GLU A 39 -4.97 -5.91 -3.19
CA GLU A 39 -3.72 -6.63 -2.94
C GLU A 39 -2.53 -5.90 -3.57
N PHE A 40 -1.39 -5.92 -2.90
CA PHE A 40 -0.13 -5.43 -3.45
C PHE A 40 1.05 -6.28 -2.95
N VAL A 41 2.21 -6.13 -3.58
CA VAL A 41 3.45 -6.82 -3.19
C VAL A 41 4.48 -5.78 -2.78
N LEU A 42 5.08 -5.95 -1.61
CA LEU A 42 6.15 -5.12 -1.09
C LEU A 42 7.19 -6.01 -0.41
N ASP A 43 8.48 -5.82 -0.74
CA ASP A 43 9.59 -6.62 -0.20
C ASP A 43 9.33 -8.14 -0.25
N GLU A 44 8.86 -8.63 -1.40
CA GLU A 44 8.54 -10.05 -1.64
C GLU A 44 7.42 -10.60 -0.75
N VAL A 45 6.67 -9.73 -0.06
CA VAL A 45 5.51 -10.11 0.74
C VAL A 45 4.25 -9.60 0.05
N ARG A 46 3.27 -10.46 -0.11
CA ARG A 46 1.95 -10.08 -0.61
C ARG A 46 1.08 -9.63 0.56
N TYR A 47 0.49 -8.45 0.42
CA TYR A 47 -0.39 -7.83 1.41
C TYR A 47 -1.79 -7.63 0.85
N GLN A 48 -2.78 -7.64 1.73
CA GLN A 48 -4.14 -7.18 1.43
C GLN A 48 -4.48 -5.99 2.31
N ILE A 49 -5.05 -4.94 1.71
CA ILE A 49 -5.61 -3.81 2.43
C ILE A 49 -6.91 -4.26 3.09
N VAL A 50 -6.98 -4.14 4.42
CA VAL A 50 -8.17 -4.51 5.20
C VAL A 50 -8.95 -3.31 5.69
N ARG A 51 -8.33 -2.12 5.69
CA ARG A 51 -9.00 -0.88 6.07
C ARG A 51 -8.22 0.34 5.61
N ILE A 52 -8.94 1.37 5.19
CA ILE A 52 -8.38 2.69 4.88
C ILE A 52 -9.08 3.74 5.76
N ILE A 53 -8.31 4.63 6.39
CA ILE A 53 -8.83 5.78 7.15
C ILE A 53 -8.28 7.06 6.53
N ASN A 54 -9.16 7.84 5.93
CA ASN A 54 -8.82 9.11 5.25
C ASN A 54 -9.45 10.34 5.91
N GLU A 55 -10.30 10.14 6.93
CA GLU A 55 -10.99 11.23 7.62
C GLU A 55 -10.15 11.72 8.81
N ASP A 56 -10.03 13.04 8.95
CA ASP A 56 -9.35 13.72 10.06
C ASP A 56 -7.88 13.32 10.29
N VAL A 57 -7.17 12.96 9.21
CA VAL A 57 -5.73 12.60 9.23
C VAL A 57 -4.94 13.38 8.18
N GLU A 58 -3.65 13.65 8.46
CA GLU A 58 -2.74 14.34 7.52
C GLU A 58 -2.43 13.49 6.29
N HIS A 59 -2.28 12.17 6.50
CA HIS A 59 -2.04 11.18 5.46
C HIS A 59 -2.94 9.96 5.73
N PRO A 60 -3.51 9.33 4.68
CA PRO A 60 -4.26 8.09 4.79
C PRO A 60 -3.59 7.06 5.70
N LEU A 61 -4.34 6.49 6.65
CA LEU A 61 -3.90 5.32 7.40
C LEU A 61 -4.38 4.07 6.68
N VAL A 62 -3.47 3.17 6.32
CA VAL A 62 -3.76 1.95 5.58
C VAL A 62 -3.38 0.77 6.45
N TYR A 63 -4.34 -0.07 6.76
CA TYR A 63 -4.10 -1.30 7.52
C TYR A 63 -4.04 -2.47 6.55
N VAL A 64 -3.01 -3.28 6.67
CA VAL A 64 -2.79 -4.43 5.80
C VAL A 64 -2.56 -5.71 6.60
N VAL A 65 -2.79 -6.83 5.95
CA VAL A 65 -2.46 -8.17 6.47
C VAL A 65 -1.57 -8.90 5.46
N VAL A 66 -0.65 -9.71 5.97
CA VAL A 66 0.18 -10.59 5.13
C VAL A 66 -0.69 -11.72 4.59
N LEU A 67 -0.69 -11.88 3.27
CA LEU A 67 -1.31 -13.01 2.59
C LEU A 67 -0.31 -14.13 2.30
N ASP A 68 0.85 -13.78 1.74
CA ASP A 68 1.87 -14.76 1.33
C ASP A 68 3.27 -14.16 1.37
N ILE A 69 4.30 -15.00 1.50
CA ILE A 69 5.71 -14.60 1.44
C ILE A 69 6.31 -15.28 0.21
N LEU A 70 6.56 -14.49 -0.82
CA LEU A 70 7.10 -14.91 -2.10
C LEU A 70 8.61 -15.16 -1.96
N SER A 71 9.01 -16.19 -1.20
CA SER A 71 10.43 -16.56 -1.12
C SER A 71 10.97 -16.89 -2.51
N GLN A 72 11.98 -16.13 -2.96
CA GLN A 72 12.83 -16.53 -4.08
C GLN A 72 13.47 -17.89 -3.74
N THR A 73 12.98 -18.96 -4.40
CA THR A 73 13.62 -20.28 -4.40
C THR A 73 14.84 -20.26 -5.31
#